data_AF-A0A6P0T7Z3-F1
#
_entry.id   AF-A0A6P0T7Z3-F1
#
_cell.length_a   1.000
_cell.length_b   1.000
_cell.length_c   1.000
_cell.angle_alpha   90.00
_cell.angle_beta   90.00
_cell.angle_gamma   90.00
#
_symmetry.space_group_name_H-M   'P 1'
#
loop_
_entity.id
_entity.type
_entity.pdbx_description
1 polymer ?
#
loop_
_entity_poly.entity_id
_entity_poly.type
_entity_poly.pdbx_seq_one_letter_code
_entity_poly.pdbx_strand_id
1 'polypeptide(L)' 'MKSHPREEAIAQIKRLLQRFPQFFPEHQDKELYGILAAVRLPEELRQRLLAKGLYVVKIDDEVFTLDVPEGFEGRSWS' A
#
# COMPACT_ATOMS: atom_id res chain seq x y z
N MET A 1 0.23 -6.73 -7.70
CA MET A 1 0.52 -5.87 -8.86
C MET A 1 -0.79 -5.50 -9.55
N LYS A 2 -1.04 -4.22 -9.85
CA LYS A 2 -2.15 -3.80 -10.71
C LYS A 2 -1.65 -2.85 -11.81
N SER A 3 -2.09 -3.08 -13.05
CA SER A 3 -1.69 -2.24 -14.19
C SER A 3 -2.38 -0.87 -14.20
N HIS A 4 -3.65 -0.81 -13.75
CA HIS A 4 -4.43 0.43 -13.62
C HIS A 4 -5.29 0.37 -12.34
N PRO A 5 -4.69 0.63 -11.17
CA PRO A 5 -5.45 0.69 -9.93
C PRO A 5 -6.44 1.87 -9.99
N ARG A 6 -7.68 1.61 -9.54
CA ARG A 6 -8.71 2.62 -9.28
C ARG A 6 -8.86 2.80 -7.77
N GLU A 7 -9.71 3.75 -7.34
CA GLU A 7 -10.01 3.96 -5.91
C GLU A 7 -10.35 2.67 -5.15
N GLU A 8 -11.07 1.76 -5.79
CA GLU A 8 -11.44 0.46 -5.23
C GLU A 8 -10.24 -0.35 -4.74
N ALA A 9 -9.05 -0.16 -5.34
CA ALA A 9 -7.82 -0.81 -4.90
C ALA A 9 -7.42 -0.39 -3.47
N ILE A 10 -7.70 0.86 -3.08
CA ILE A 10 -7.47 1.34 -1.71
C ILE A 10 -8.41 0.64 -0.73
N ALA A 11 -9.69 0.55 -1.07
CA ALA A 11 -10.66 -0.13 -0.21
C ALA A 11 -10.32 -1.62 -0.07
N GLN A 12 -9.91 -2.25 -1.17
CA GLN A 12 -9.51 -3.65 -1.21
C GLN A 12 -8.27 -3.91 -0.32
N ILE A 13 -7.20 -3.12 -0.45
CA ILE A 13 -5.98 -3.35 0.35
C ILE A 13 -6.24 -3.12 1.83
N LYS A 14 -7.01 -2.07 2.19
CA LYS A 14 -7.39 -1.84 3.59
C LYS A 14 -8.17 -3.02 4.17
N ARG A 15 -9.12 -3.57 3.42
CA ARG A 15 -9.90 -4.75 3.85
C ARG A 15 -9.01 -5.98 4.05
N LEU A 16 -7.99 -6.16 3.22
CA LEU A 16 -7.04 -7.26 3.37
C LEU A 16 -6.19 -7.06 4.62
N LEU A 17 -5.62 -5.87 4.83
CA LEU A 17 -4.81 -5.55 6.01
C LEU A 17 -5.59 -5.75 7.31
N GLN A 18 -6.84 -5.28 7.38
CA GLN A 18 -7.69 -5.44 8.56
C GLN A 18 -8.03 -6.89 8.91
N ARG A 19 -8.08 -7.77 7.91
CA ARG A 19 -8.43 -9.18 8.10
C ARG A 19 -7.20 -10.07 8.26
N PHE A 20 -6.02 -9.58 7.88
CA PHE A 20 -4.78 -10.35 7.93
C PHE A 20 -4.49 -10.93 9.32
N PRO A 21 -4.60 -10.18 10.45
CA PRO A 21 -4.35 -10.75 11.78
C PRO A 21 -5.34 -11.86 12.19
N GLN A 22 -6.53 -11.91 11.57
CA GLN A 22 -7.53 -12.96 11.83
C GLN A 22 -7.14 -14.29 11.17
N PHE A 23 -6.45 -14.22 10.03
CA PHE A 23 -6.02 -15.39 9.26
C PHE A 23 -4.59 -15.82 9.60
N PHE A 24 -3.76 -14.90 10.09
CA PHE A 24 -2.36 -15.12 10.42
C PHE A 24 -2.05 -14.61 11.85
N PRO A 25 -2.66 -15.22 12.89
CA PRO A 25 -2.45 -14.80 14.27
C PRO A 25 -0.98 -14.92 14.73
N GLU A 26 -0.17 -15.76 14.08
CA GLU A 26 1.28 -15.91 14.30
C GLU A 26 2.10 -14.64 13.98
N HIS A 27 1.46 -13.61 13.43
CA HIS A 27 2.09 -12.33 13.10
C HIS A 27 1.49 -11.15 13.88
N GLN A 28 0.69 -11.39 14.93
CA GLN A 28 0.09 -10.33 15.75
C GLN A 28 1.12 -9.42 16.44
N ASP A 29 2.29 -9.96 16.76
CA ASP A 29 3.37 -9.20 17.41
C ASP A 29 4.21 -8.38 16.42
N LYS A 30 3.82 -8.33 15.14
CA LYS A 30 4.55 -7.63 14.08
C LYS A 30 3.74 -6.46 13.56
N GLU A 31 4.41 -5.36 13.26
CA GLU A 31 3.77 -4.25 12.56
C GLU A 31 3.38 -4.65 11.14
N LEU A 32 2.14 -4.35 10.76
CA LEU A 32 1.57 -4.69 9.47
C LEU A 32 1.41 -3.43 8.63
N TYR A 33 2.20 -3.31 7.57
CA TYR A 33 2.12 -2.19 6.64
C TYR A 33 1.52 -2.59 5.29
N GLY A 34 0.77 -1.67 4.69
CA GLY A 34 0.21 -1.84 3.35
C GLY A 34 1.08 -1.21 2.28
N ILE A 35 1.29 -1.93 1.17
CA ILE A 35 2.03 -1.45 0.01
C ILE A 35 1.28 -1.72 -1.29
N LEU A 36 1.18 -0.73 -2.17
CA LEU A 36 0.60 -0.88 -3.51
C LEU A 36 1.68 -0.70 -4.59
N ALA A 37 1.94 -1.77 -5.33
CA ALA A 37 2.83 -1.74 -6.50
C ALA A 37 2.05 -1.62 -7.82
N ALA A 38 2.37 -0.60 -8.62
CA ALA A 38 1.70 -0.30 -9.89
C ALA A 38 2.66 0.26 -10.96
N VAL A 39 2.42 -0.13 -12.22
CA VAL A 39 3.20 0.36 -13.39
C VAL A 39 2.76 1.77 -13.78
N ARG A 40 1.46 2.04 -13.79
CA ARG A 40 0.90 3.38 -13.99
C ARG A 40 -0.04 3.70 -12.85
N LEU A 41 0.29 4.74 -12.10
CA LEU A 41 -0.51 5.23 -10.99
C LEU A 41 -0.81 6.71 -11.21
N PRO A 42 -2.09 7.10 -11.37
CA PRO A 42 -2.46 8.51 -11.41
C PRO A 42 -1.99 9.22 -10.15
N GLU A 43 -1.47 10.44 -10.30
CA GLU A 43 -0.89 11.21 -9.19
C GLU A 43 -1.90 11.44 -8.05
N GLU A 44 -3.17 11.67 -8.37
CA GLU A 44 -4.24 11.79 -7.38
C GLU A 44 -4.38 10.51 -6.53
N LEU A 45 -4.31 9.34 -7.18
CA LEU A 45 -4.45 8.06 -6.48
C LEU A 45 -3.21 7.77 -5.63
N ARG A 46 -2.01 8.12 -6.12
CA ARG A 46 -0.75 8.08 -5.36
C ARG A 46 -0.85 8.90 -4.09
N GLN A 47 -1.24 10.18 -4.19
CA GLN A 47 -1.37 11.06 -3.04
C GLN A 47 -2.38 10.52 -2.02
N ARG A 48 -3.49 9.96 -2.49
CA ARG A 48 -4.51 9.35 -1.61
C ARG A 48 -4.04 8.07 -0.92
N LEU A 49 -3.16 7.29 -1.54
CA LEU A 49 -2.53 6.12 -0.92
C LEU A 49 -1.58 6.58 0.20
N LEU A 50 -0.68 7.51 -0.12
CA LEU A 50 0.29 8.06 0.81
C LEU A 50 -0.39 8.75 2.01
N ALA A 51 -1.43 9.55 1.75
CA ALA A 51 -2.23 10.19 2.81
C ALA A 51 -2.96 9.20 3.72
N LYS A 52 -3.09 7.93 3.33
CA LYS A 52 -3.67 6.85 4.15
C LYS A 52 -2.60 6.02 4.86
N GLY A 53 -1.33 6.41 4.76
CA GLY A 53 -0.18 5.69 5.30
C GLY A 53 0.10 4.39 4.56
N LEU A 54 -0.33 4.26 3.29
CA LEU A 54 -0.02 3.12 2.44
C LEU A 54 1.22 3.45 1.59
N TYR A 55 2.22 2.58 1.65
CA TYR A 55 3.39 2.68 0.79
C TYR A 55 2.99 2.49 -0.68
N VAL A 56 3.72 3.16 -1.58
CA VAL A 56 3.52 3.02 -3.02
C VAL A 56 4.84 2.57 -3.65
N VAL A 57 4.76 1.59 -4.54
CA VAL A 57 5.90 1.18 -5.38
C VAL A 57 5.53 1.46 -6.83
N LYS A 58 6.36 2.26 -7.49
CA LYS A 58 6.30 2.46 -8.94
C LYS A 58 7.14 1.39 -9.60
N ILE A 59 6.60 0.81 -10.67
CA ILE A 59 7.27 -0.22 -11.46
C ILE A 59 7.53 0.38 -12.84
N ASP A 60 8.80 0.65 -13.12
CA ASP A 60 9.27 1.13 -14.43
C ASP A 60 10.13 0.02 -15.03
N ASP A 61 9.54 -0.75 -15.94
CA ASP A 61 10.10 -2.00 -16.49
C ASP A 61 10.54 -2.98 -15.39
N GLU A 62 11.85 -3.13 -15.16
CA GLU A 62 12.43 -4.02 -14.15
C GLU A 62 12.79 -3.29 -12.84
N VAL A 63 12.60 -1.98 -12.78
CA VAL A 63 12.98 -1.14 -11.63
C VAL A 63 11.77 -0.94 -10.71
N PHE A 64 11.95 -1.29 -9.44
CA PHE A 64 10.98 -1.07 -8.38
C PHE A 64 11.44 0.11 -7.53
N THR A 65 10.70 1.22 -7.57
CA THR A 65 11.02 2.41 -6.78
C THR A 65 9.99 2.60 -5.68
N LEU A 66 10.44 2.61 -4.43
CA LEU A 66 9.59 2.92 -3.28
C LEU A 66 9.38 4.43 -3.19
N ASP A 67 8.12 4.83 -3.09
CA ASP A 67 7.70 6.21 -3.02
C ASP A 67 7.54 6.65 -1.55
N VAL A 68 8.58 7.33 -1.04
CA VAL A 68 8.64 7.81 0.35
C VAL A 68 8.95 9.31 0.32
N PRO A 69 7.93 10.17 0.14
CA PRO A 69 8.15 11.61 0.21
C PRO A 69 8.53 12.03 1.64
N GLU A 70 9.12 13.22 1.75
CA GLU A 70 9.49 13.79 3.04
C GLU A 70 8.27 13.90 3.97
N GLY A 71 8.43 13.48 5.22
CA GLY A 71 7.37 13.48 6.22
C GLY A 71 6.31 12.38 6.04
N PHE A 72 6.52 11.42 5.13
CA PHE A 72 5.63 10.26 5.03
C PHE A 72 5.80 9.33 6.24
N GLU A 73 4.69 8.98 6.87
CA GLU A 73 4.61 7.97 7.90
C GLU A 73 3.69 6.82 7.45
N GLY A 74 4.26 5.61 7.43
CA GLY A 74 3.49 4.40 7.16
C GLY A 74 2.50 4.13 8.30
N ARG A 75 1.28 3.73 7.96
CA ARG A 75 0.30 3.30 8.97
C ARG A 75 0.47 1.82 9.26
N SER A 76 0.70 1.47 10.53
CA SER A 76 0.58 0.09 11.00
C SER A 76 -0.90 -0.31 11.13
N TRP A 77 -1.20 -1.56 10.74
CA TRP A 77 -2.52 -2.20 10.73
C TRP A 77 -2.58 -3.44 11.64
N SER A 78 -1.53 -3.67 12.43
CA SER A 78 -1.45 -4.70 13.46
C SER A 78 -2.46 -4.45 14.58
#